data_AF-A0A7R9VB43-F1
#
_entry.id   AF-A0A7R9VB43-F1
#
_cell.length_a   1.000
_cell.length_b   1.000
_cell.length_c   1.000
_cell.angle_alpha   90.00
_cell.angle_beta   90.00
_cell.angle_gamma   90.00
#
_symmetry.space_group_name_H-M   'P 1'
#
loop_
_entity.id
_entity.type
_entity.pdbx_description
1 polymer ?
#
loop_
_entity_poly.entity_id
_entity_poly.type
_entity_poly.pdbx_seq_one_letter_code
_entity_poly.pdbx_strand_id
1 'polypeptide(L)'
;AAQALAPVRRCGWLPPPPRLVCLPTLFQDLFLQHADVVCAECGQPPEQPALCLLTGRVQCNLLQGCVEGRAGGLLHAAEHTAGTTLLLSLRSTKVVAVRGRRIAVCQSPYLDVHGEEDLDLRRGRPLRLDPTCYSQLGALWAAHALDFDSHVLHCSRSDIASLSP
;
A
#
# COMPACT_ATOMS: atom_id res chain seq x y z
N ALA A 1 -4.62 -41.56 28.34
CA ALA A 1 -3.33 -41.37 27.65
C ALA A 1 -3.41 -40.11 26.80
N ALA A 2 -2.89 -38.98 27.30
CA ALA A 2 -2.86 -37.71 26.58
C ALA A 2 -1.51 -37.58 25.88
N GLN A 3 -1.50 -37.61 24.55
CA GLN A 3 -0.29 -37.39 23.76
C GLN A 3 0.04 -35.89 23.79
N ALA A 4 1.13 -35.54 24.46
CA ALA A 4 1.69 -34.20 24.40
C ALA A 4 2.23 -33.96 22.98
N LEU A 5 1.63 -32.99 22.28
CA LEU A 5 2.11 -32.51 20.99
C LEU A 5 3.51 -31.90 21.19
N ALA A 6 4.48 -32.40 20.43
CA ALA A 6 5.86 -31.92 20.50
C ALA A 6 5.96 -30.44 20.09
N PRO A 7 6.83 -29.64 20.72
CA PRO A 7 7.02 -28.24 20.35
C PRO A 7 7.59 -28.15 18.93
N VAL A 8 6.86 -27.46 18.05
CA VAL A 8 7.30 -27.16 16.69
C VAL A 8 8.63 -26.40 16.76
N ARG A 9 9.72 -27.06 16.34
CA ARG A 9 11.05 -26.43 16.26
C ARG A 9 10.97 -25.35 15.19
N ARG A 10 11.13 -24.09 15.58
CA ARG A 10 11.22 -22.97 14.63
C ARG A 10 12.50 -23.14 13.81
N CYS A 11 12.40 -23.57 12.56
CA CYS A 11 13.50 -23.50 11.62
C CYS A 11 13.87 -22.03 11.42
N GLY A 12 15.10 -21.64 11.77
CA GLY A 12 15.66 -20.30 11.57
C GLY A 12 15.89 -19.91 10.10
N TRP A 13 15.22 -20.59 9.17
CA TRP A 13 15.35 -20.44 7.71
C TRP A 13 14.05 -19.94 7.07
N LEU A 14 12.99 -19.69 7.86
CA LEU A 14 11.81 -19.04 7.31
C LEU A 14 12.15 -17.59 6.96
N PRO A 15 11.83 -17.13 5.73
CA PRO A 15 11.92 -15.72 5.41
C PRO A 15 11.03 -14.92 6.38
N PRO A 16 11.44 -13.70 6.73
CA PRO A 16 10.62 -12.84 7.57
C PRO A 16 9.24 -12.65 6.93
N PRO A 17 8.18 -12.47 7.75
CA PRO A 17 6.86 -12.23 7.21
C PRO A 17 6.90 -11.01 6.28
N PRO A 18 6.14 -11.05 5.18
CA PRO A 18 6.11 -9.96 4.22
C PRO A 18 5.64 -8.67 4.91
N ARG A 19 6.32 -7.55 4.63
CA ARG A 19 6.04 -6.24 5.24
C ARG A 19 6.02 -5.16 4.17
N LEU A 20 5.20 -4.13 4.42
CA LEU A 20 5.22 -2.91 3.63
C LEU A 20 6.48 -2.10 3.92
N VAL A 21 6.88 -1.25 2.98
CA VAL A 21 8.00 -0.32 3.14
C VAL A 21 7.75 0.67 4.29
N CYS A 22 8.81 1.14 4.93
CA CYS A 22 8.67 2.18 5.95
C CYS A 22 8.32 3.52 5.28
N LEU A 23 7.31 4.20 5.81
CA LEU A 23 6.90 5.53 5.36
C LEU A 23 7.28 6.60 6.39
N PRO A 24 7.62 7.83 5.97
CA PRO A 24 7.79 8.97 6.86
C PRO A 24 6.53 9.25 7.67
N THR A 25 6.69 9.84 8.86
CA THR A 25 5.55 10.19 9.71
C THR A 25 4.70 11.31 9.11
N LEU A 26 5.32 12.30 8.45
CA LEU A 26 4.59 13.37 7.77
C LEU A 26 4.47 13.06 6.28
N PHE A 27 3.28 13.26 5.72
CA PHE A 27 3.08 13.10 4.27
C PHE A 27 3.94 14.09 3.48
N GLN A 28 4.14 15.30 3.99
CA GLN A 28 4.98 16.32 3.35
C GLN A 28 6.41 15.83 3.13
N ASP A 29 6.99 15.12 4.09
CA ASP A 29 8.34 14.56 3.96
C ASP A 29 8.38 13.53 2.84
N LEU A 30 7.38 12.64 2.77
CA LEU A 30 7.26 11.65 1.71
C LEU A 30 7.11 12.31 0.33
N PHE A 31 6.29 13.36 0.25
CA PHE A 31 6.07 14.11 -0.98
C PHE A 31 7.37 14.77 -1.46
N LEU A 32 8.09 15.45 -0.56
CA LEU A 32 9.35 16.12 -0.86
C LEU A 32 10.46 15.13 -1.27
N GLN A 33 10.53 13.95 -0.63
CA GLN A 33 11.46 12.88 -1.01
C GLN A 33 11.32 12.42 -2.47
N HIS A 34 10.14 12.63 -3.07
CA HIS A 34 9.84 12.17 -4.42
C HIS A 34 9.50 13.32 -5.38
N ALA A 35 9.74 14.57 -5.00
CA ALA A 35 9.35 15.74 -5.79
C ALA A 35 10.06 15.81 -7.17
N ASP A 36 11.34 15.42 -7.21
CA ASP A 36 12.18 15.48 -8.41
C ASP A 36 12.35 14.12 -9.10
N VAL A 37 11.47 13.15 -8.81
CA VAL A 37 11.54 11.82 -9.43
C VAL A 37 11.23 11.93 -10.91
N VAL A 38 12.09 11.36 -11.74
CA VAL A 38 11.90 11.21 -13.18
C VAL A 38 11.68 9.74 -13.51
N CYS A 39 10.70 9.45 -14.35
CA CYS A 39 10.44 8.09 -14.79
C CYS A 39 11.57 7.56 -15.68
N ALA A 40 12.09 6.37 -15.36
CA ALA A 40 13.13 5.72 -16.16
C ALA A 40 12.65 5.27 -17.56
N GLU A 41 11.33 5.09 -17.76
CA GLU A 41 10.77 4.60 -19.02
C GLU A 41 10.48 5.72 -20.02
N CYS A 42 9.92 6.87 -19.58
CA CYS A 42 9.59 7.99 -20.47
C CYS A 42 10.51 9.21 -20.32
N GLY A 43 11.38 9.24 -19.31
CA GLY A 43 12.26 10.38 -19.03
C GLY A 43 11.53 11.66 -18.60
N GLN A 44 10.24 11.58 -18.26
CA GLN A 44 9.43 12.71 -17.78
C GLN A 44 9.13 12.58 -16.29
N PRO A 45 8.92 13.71 -15.58
CA PRO A 45 8.36 13.67 -14.23
C PRO A 45 6.95 13.05 -14.30
N PRO A 46 6.64 12.03 -13.48
CA PRO A 46 5.30 11.49 -13.37
C PRO A 46 4.27 12.58 -13.10
N GLU A 47 3.21 12.67 -13.91
CA GLU A 47 2.08 13.51 -13.55
C GLU A 47 1.44 12.98 -12.27
N GLN A 48 1.08 11.70 -12.21
CA GLN A 48 0.42 11.10 -11.05
C GLN A 48 1.31 10.09 -10.31
N PRO A 49 2.40 10.51 -9.65
CA PRO A 49 3.34 9.58 -9.06
C PRO A 49 2.66 8.69 -8.02
N ALA A 50 2.91 7.39 -8.15
CA ALA A 50 2.35 6.37 -7.28
C ALA A 50 3.48 5.51 -6.68
N LEU A 51 3.60 5.53 -5.35
CA LEU A 51 4.60 4.74 -4.63
C LEU A 51 4.10 3.32 -4.37
N CYS A 52 4.84 2.32 -4.83
CA CYS A 52 4.56 0.93 -4.48
C CYS A 52 4.95 0.64 -3.03
N LEU A 53 3.98 0.32 -2.19
CA LEU A 53 4.19 0.02 -0.77
C LEU A 53 4.89 -1.31 -0.51
N LEU A 54 5.03 -2.15 -1.54
CA LEU A 54 5.71 -3.45 -1.44
C LEU A 54 7.18 -3.39 -1.85
N THR A 55 7.52 -2.49 -2.78
CA THR A 55 8.86 -2.43 -3.40
C THR A 55 9.59 -1.11 -3.18
N GLY A 56 8.86 -0.06 -2.77
CA GLY A 56 9.40 1.31 -2.66
C GLY A 56 9.60 2.01 -4.00
N ARG A 57 9.24 1.40 -5.13
CA ARG A 57 9.40 2.01 -6.46
C ARG A 57 8.25 2.96 -6.79
N VAL A 58 8.57 4.09 -7.41
CA VAL A 58 7.56 5.04 -7.93
C VAL A 58 7.16 4.66 -9.36
N GLN A 59 5.86 4.69 -9.61
CA GLN A 59 5.21 4.49 -10.90
C GLN A 59 4.67 5.81 -11.43
N CYS A 60 4.55 5.93 -12.76
CA CYS A 60 4.01 7.12 -13.42
C CYS A 60 2.55 7.40 -13.08
N ASN A 61 1.78 6.33 -12.88
CA ASN A 61 0.40 6.37 -12.41
C ASN A 61 0.01 5.03 -11.76
N LEU A 62 -1.19 5.01 -11.18
CA LEU A 62 -1.71 3.87 -10.43
C LEU A 62 -1.95 2.61 -11.27
N LEU A 63 -2.08 2.70 -12.61
CA LEU A 63 -2.59 1.60 -13.43
C LEU A 63 -1.80 1.39 -14.73
N GLN A 64 -1.98 2.27 -15.72
CA GLN A 64 -1.57 2.07 -17.11
C GLN A 64 -0.14 2.51 -17.42
N GLY A 65 0.52 3.29 -16.54
CA GLY A 65 1.87 3.78 -16.83
C GLY A 65 1.92 4.79 -17.97
N CYS A 66 3.11 5.01 -18.54
CA CYS A 66 3.38 6.09 -19.51
C CYS A 66 3.67 5.61 -20.94
N VAL A 67 4.52 4.60 -21.12
CA VAL A 67 4.95 4.11 -22.44
C VAL A 67 4.52 2.65 -22.56
N GLU A 68 3.51 2.38 -23.39
CA GLU A 68 3.02 1.01 -23.65
C GLU A 68 2.67 0.19 -22.38
N GLY A 69 2.14 0.82 -21.32
CA GLY A 69 1.86 0.11 -20.07
C GLY A 69 2.95 0.21 -19.00
N ARG A 70 4.17 0.62 -19.39
CA ARG A 70 5.35 0.61 -18.52
C ARG A 70 5.33 1.72 -17.47
N ALA A 71 6.00 1.46 -16.35
CA ALA A 71 5.92 2.28 -15.14
C ALA A 71 4.46 2.48 -14.66
N GLY A 72 3.60 1.50 -14.93
CA GLY A 72 2.22 1.45 -14.49
C GLY A 72 2.01 0.40 -13.41
N GLY A 73 1.06 0.65 -12.51
CA GLY A 73 0.74 -0.28 -11.43
C GLY A 73 0.38 -1.69 -11.89
N LEU A 74 -0.31 -1.83 -13.03
CA LEU A 74 -0.72 -3.14 -13.57
C LEU A 74 0.49 -3.99 -13.98
N LEU A 75 1.40 -3.41 -14.77
CA LEU A 75 2.60 -4.10 -15.23
C LEU A 75 3.55 -4.36 -14.05
N HIS A 76 3.74 -3.35 -13.19
CA HIS A 76 4.56 -3.49 -11.98
C HIS A 76 4.05 -4.61 -11.08
N ALA A 77 2.73 -4.78 -10.95
CA ALA A 77 2.15 -5.89 -10.21
C ALA A 77 2.57 -7.24 -10.79
N ALA A 78 2.45 -7.40 -12.12
CA ALA A 78 2.77 -8.63 -12.83
C ALA A 78 4.26 -8.98 -12.76
N GLU A 79 5.15 -7.99 -12.87
CA GLU A 79 6.60 -8.21 -13.00
C GLU A 79 7.34 -8.25 -11.65
N HIS A 80 6.84 -7.56 -10.63
CA HIS A 80 7.62 -7.31 -9.41
C HIS A 80 6.93 -7.70 -8.11
N THR A 81 5.61 -7.88 -8.09
CA THR A 81 4.88 -8.15 -6.84
C THR A 81 3.94 -9.35 -6.92
N ALA A 82 4.33 -10.35 -7.72
CA ALA A 82 3.61 -11.62 -7.87
C ALA A 82 2.13 -11.45 -8.22
N GLY A 83 1.82 -10.45 -9.06
CA GLY A 83 0.50 -10.16 -9.59
C GLY A 83 -0.40 -9.28 -8.73
N THR A 84 0.03 -8.87 -7.52
CA THR A 84 -0.75 -7.97 -6.64
C THR A 84 0.13 -6.86 -6.07
N THR A 85 -0.23 -5.59 -6.26
CA THR A 85 0.53 -4.45 -5.72
C THR A 85 -0.36 -3.50 -4.94
N LEU A 86 0.25 -2.83 -3.94
CA LEU A 86 -0.33 -1.70 -3.21
C LEU A 86 0.35 -0.41 -3.66
N LEU A 87 -0.42 0.55 -4.13
CA LEU A 87 0.09 1.82 -4.66
C LEU A 87 -0.51 3.01 -3.92
N LEU A 88 0.35 3.82 -3.32
CA LEU A 88 0.00 5.08 -2.68
C LEU A 88 0.15 6.23 -3.68
N SER A 89 -0.93 6.95 -3.95
CA SER A 89 -0.91 8.19 -4.75
C SER A 89 -0.24 9.32 -3.98
N LEU A 90 0.81 9.93 -4.53
CA LEU A 90 1.47 11.10 -3.94
C LEU A 90 0.71 12.41 -4.20
N ARG A 91 -0.41 12.39 -4.95
CA ARG A 91 -1.26 13.58 -5.17
C ARG A 91 -2.54 13.59 -4.34
N SER A 92 -2.94 12.45 -3.80
CA SER A 92 -4.23 12.32 -3.10
C SER A 92 -4.19 11.45 -1.85
N THR A 93 -3.01 10.93 -1.49
CA THR A 93 -2.77 10.00 -0.37
C THR A 93 -3.60 8.71 -0.37
N LYS A 94 -4.41 8.48 -1.41
CA LYS A 94 -5.20 7.25 -1.58
C LYS A 94 -4.30 6.07 -1.86
N VAL A 95 -4.65 4.93 -1.27
CA VAL A 95 -4.00 3.66 -1.59
C VAL A 95 -4.90 2.84 -2.50
N VAL A 96 -4.32 2.18 -3.49
CA VAL A 96 -5.03 1.29 -4.40
C VAL A 96 -4.34 -0.06 -4.44
N ALA A 97 -5.10 -1.12 -4.21
CA ALA A 97 -4.69 -2.49 -4.47
C ALA A 97 -5.01 -2.85 -5.92
N VAL A 98 -4.03 -3.34 -6.66
CA VAL A 98 -4.18 -3.74 -8.06
C VAL A 98 -3.80 -5.21 -8.21
N ARG A 99 -4.71 -6.02 -8.75
CA ARG A 99 -4.49 -7.44 -9.07
C ARG A 99 -5.12 -7.80 -10.41
N GLY A 100 -4.30 -8.01 -11.43
CA GLY A 100 -4.80 -8.24 -12.79
C GLY A 100 -5.74 -7.11 -13.23
N ARG A 101 -7.00 -7.40 -13.54
CA ARG A 101 -8.01 -6.38 -13.90
C ARG A 101 -8.83 -5.86 -12.72
N ARG A 102 -8.53 -6.29 -11.49
CA ARG A 102 -9.25 -5.89 -10.27
C ARG A 102 -8.52 -4.76 -9.58
N ILE A 103 -9.30 -3.81 -9.08
CA ILE A 103 -8.83 -2.61 -8.40
C ILE A 103 -9.68 -2.45 -7.14
N ALA A 104 -9.05 -2.27 -5.99
CA ALA A 104 -9.71 -1.92 -4.74
C ALA A 104 -9.09 -0.65 -4.16
N VAL A 105 -9.93 0.32 -3.81
CA VAL A 105 -9.50 1.59 -3.20
C VAL A 105 -9.47 1.41 -1.70
N CYS A 106 -8.30 1.65 -1.10
CA CYS A 106 -8.04 1.56 0.32
C CYS A 106 -8.12 2.94 0.98
N GLN A 107 -8.49 2.99 2.27
CA GLN A 107 -8.31 4.20 3.07
C GLN A 107 -6.86 4.68 3.02
N SER A 108 -6.68 5.99 3.03
CA SER A 108 -5.38 6.62 3.15
C SER A 108 -4.75 6.27 4.51
N PRO A 109 -3.47 5.87 4.54
CA PRO A 109 -2.75 5.72 5.79
C PRO A 109 -2.31 7.09 6.37
N TYR A 110 -2.58 8.19 5.67
CA TYR A 110 -2.23 9.54 6.08
C TYR A 110 -3.49 10.35 6.43
N LEU A 111 -3.62 10.68 7.71
CA LEU A 111 -4.80 11.33 8.27
C LEU A 111 -4.42 12.65 8.94
N ASP A 112 -5.36 13.58 9.02
CA ASP A 112 -5.16 14.81 9.78
C ASP A 112 -5.22 14.55 11.30
N VAL A 113 -5.05 15.60 12.09
CA VAL A 113 -5.12 15.56 13.57
C VAL A 113 -6.45 15.03 14.11
N HIS A 114 -7.53 15.08 13.34
CA HIS A 114 -8.84 14.56 13.71
C HIS A 114 -9.08 13.12 13.21
N GLY A 115 -8.11 12.52 12.50
CA GLY A 115 -8.26 11.19 11.91
C GLY A 115 -9.00 11.17 10.58
N GLU A 116 -9.16 12.33 9.94
CA GLU A 116 -9.87 12.46 8.67
C GLU A 116 -8.90 12.45 7.48
N GLU A 117 -9.36 11.93 6.34
CA GLU A 117 -8.63 12.07 5.07
C GLU A 117 -8.72 13.52 4.54
N ASP A 118 -7.67 13.99 3.89
CA ASP A 118 -7.72 15.23 3.09
C ASP A 118 -7.85 14.87 1.60
N LEU A 119 -9.10 14.74 1.15
CA LEU A 119 -9.43 14.35 -0.21
C LEU A 119 -8.75 15.26 -1.25
N ASP A 120 -7.85 14.66 -2.02
CA ASP A 120 -7.05 15.34 -3.05
C ASP A 120 -6.25 16.54 -2.50
N LEU A 121 -5.89 16.49 -1.22
CA LEU A 121 -5.09 17.51 -0.52
C LEU A 121 -5.68 18.93 -0.56
N ARG A 122 -7.01 19.05 -0.69
CA ARG A 122 -7.70 20.33 -0.91
C ARG A 122 -7.72 21.23 0.33
N ARG A 123 -7.69 20.66 1.54
CA ARG A 123 -7.72 21.44 2.80
C ARG A 123 -6.33 21.95 3.17
N GLY A 124 -5.27 21.33 2.66
CA GLY A 124 -3.88 21.70 2.92
C GLY A 124 -3.46 21.46 4.38
N ARG A 125 -4.13 20.53 5.08
CA ARG A 125 -3.79 20.21 6.46
C ARG A 125 -2.59 19.28 6.52
N PRO A 126 -1.70 19.41 7.52
CA PRO A 126 -0.64 18.44 7.73
C PRO A 126 -1.24 17.06 7.98
N LEU A 127 -0.87 16.10 7.12
CA LEU A 127 -1.26 14.69 7.27
C LEU A 127 -0.14 13.89 7.91
N ARG A 128 -0.53 12.98 8.81
CA ARG A 128 0.37 12.10 9.55
C ARG A 128 0.04 10.65 9.27
N LEU A 129 1.08 9.82 9.21
CA LEU A 129 0.94 8.38 9.08
C LEU A 129 0.24 7.82 10.33
N ASP A 130 -0.90 7.15 10.13
CA ASP A 130 -1.57 6.36 11.16
C ASP A 130 -0.99 4.94 11.17
N PRO A 131 -0.18 4.57 12.18
CA PRO A 131 0.52 3.28 12.19
C PRO A 131 -0.45 2.10 12.29
N THR A 132 -1.62 2.29 12.90
CA THR A 132 -2.65 1.26 13.05
C THR A 132 -3.25 0.90 11.70
N CYS A 133 -3.74 1.90 10.96
CA CYS A 133 -4.25 1.75 9.59
C CYS A 133 -3.19 1.13 8.68
N TYR A 134 -1.95 1.62 8.74
CA TYR A 134 -0.87 1.10 7.89
C TYR A 134 -0.53 -0.36 8.20
N SER A 135 -0.52 -0.74 9.49
CA SER A 135 -0.30 -2.13 9.90
C SER A 135 -1.47 -3.04 9.48
N GLN A 136 -2.71 -2.56 9.57
CA GLN A 136 -3.89 -3.30 9.12
C GLN A 136 -3.87 -3.54 7.61
N LEU A 137 -3.51 -2.51 6.82
CA LEU A 137 -3.32 -2.64 5.39
C LEU A 137 -2.28 -3.72 5.05
N GLY A 138 -1.15 -3.73 5.77
CA GLY A 138 -0.12 -4.76 5.62
C GLY A 138 -0.62 -6.16 5.96
N ALA A 139 -1.43 -6.30 7.02
CA ALA A 139 -2.03 -7.56 7.43
C ALA A 139 -3.05 -8.09 6.39
N LEU A 140 -3.92 -7.21 5.88
CA LEU A 140 -4.89 -7.55 4.84
C LEU A 140 -4.18 -8.02 3.55
N TRP A 141 -3.09 -7.37 3.17
CA TRP A 141 -2.27 -7.80 2.05
C TRP A 141 -1.62 -9.16 2.30
N ALA A 142 -0.99 -9.36 3.46
CA ALA A 142 -0.35 -10.63 3.82
C ALA A 142 -1.34 -11.80 3.88
N ALA A 143 -2.60 -11.53 4.22
CA ALA A 143 -3.68 -12.51 4.25
C ALA A 143 -4.37 -12.73 2.89
N HIS A 144 -3.96 -12.03 1.82
CA HIS A 144 -4.65 -12.00 0.53
C HIS A 144 -6.14 -11.58 0.65
N ALA A 145 -6.48 -10.79 1.67
CA ALA A 145 -7.85 -10.38 1.99
C ALA A 145 -8.31 -9.15 1.18
N LEU A 146 -7.37 -8.41 0.57
CA LEU A 146 -7.67 -7.27 -0.30
C LEU A 146 -8.45 -7.65 -1.57
N ASP A 147 -8.48 -8.94 -1.91
CA ASP A 147 -9.12 -9.46 -3.12
C ASP A 147 -10.63 -9.67 -3.00
N PHE A 148 -11.16 -9.66 -1.77
CA PHE A 148 -12.50 -10.17 -1.46
C PHE A 148 -13.48 -9.14 -0.96
N ASP A 149 -13.05 -7.93 -0.57
CA ASP A 149 -13.96 -6.97 0.05
C ASP A 149 -13.65 -5.50 -0.32
N SER A 150 -14.52 -4.92 -1.14
CA SER A 150 -14.50 -3.50 -1.48
C SER A 150 -15.00 -2.58 -0.35
N HIS A 151 -15.62 -3.13 0.71
CA HIS A 151 -16.17 -2.39 1.84
C HIS A 151 -15.28 -2.38 3.09
N VAL A 152 -14.44 -3.40 3.32
CA VAL A 152 -13.52 -3.50 4.49
C VAL A 152 -12.51 -2.35 4.55
N LEU A 153 -12.31 -1.66 3.43
CA LEU A 153 -11.36 -0.58 3.28
C LEU A 153 -11.83 0.79 3.78
N HIS A 154 -13.09 0.91 4.21
CA HIS A 154 -13.63 2.11 4.87
C HIS A 154 -14.09 1.83 6.32
N CYS A 155 -13.93 0.58 6.79
CA CYS A 155 -14.43 0.17 8.09
C CYS A 155 -13.56 0.73 9.21
N SER A 156 -14.24 1.39 10.15
CA SER A 156 -13.68 1.92 11.38
C SER A 156 -12.78 0.89 12.07
N ARG A 157 -11.81 1.40 12.84
CA ARG A 157 -10.79 0.69 13.64
C ARG A 157 -11.25 -0.55 14.45
N SER A 158 -12.54 -0.89 14.48
CA SER A 158 -13.19 -1.87 15.35
C SER A 158 -13.46 -3.24 14.69
N ASP A 159 -13.56 -3.35 13.37
CA ASP A 159 -14.21 -4.53 12.76
C ASP A 159 -13.25 -5.69 12.40
N ILE A 160 -11.94 -5.42 12.28
CA ILE A 160 -10.94 -6.41 11.84
C ILE A 160 -10.48 -7.33 12.99
N ALA A 161 -10.72 -6.97 14.26
CA ALA A 161 -10.39 -7.82 15.41
C ALA A 161 -11.17 -9.16 15.42
N SER A 162 -12.18 -9.30 14.54
CA SER A 162 -13.03 -10.48 14.42
C SER A 162 -12.55 -11.49 13.37
N LEU A 163 -11.51 -11.17 12.58
CA LEU A 163 -10.97 -12.02 11.52
C LEU A 163 -9.57 -12.52 11.90
N SER A 164 -9.53 -13.44 12.86
CA SER A 164 -8.42 -14.38 13.05
C SER A 164 -8.87 -15.77 12.61
N PRO A 165 -7.96 -16.61 12.07
CA PRO A 165 -8.29 -17.79 11.26
C PRO A 165 -9.07 -18.88 11.98
#